data_AF-A0A934IGL9-F1
#
_entry.id   AF-A0A934IGL9-F1
#
_cell.length_a   1.000
_cell.length_b   1.000
_cell.length_c   1.000
_cell.angle_alpha   90.00
_cell.angle_beta   90.00
_cell.angle_gamma   90.00
#
_symmetry.space_group_name_H-M   'P 1'
#
loop_
_entity.id
_entity.type
_entity.pdbx_description
1 polymer ?
#
loop_
_entity_poly.entity_id
_entity_poly.type
_entity_poly.pdbx_seq_one_letter_code
_entity_poly.pdbx_strand_id
1 'polypeptide(L)'
;MDHSDMAMDEMMIEGAVHTKAKVNSFGEGTVNVSHDPIPAIGWPAMTMDMPLAEDAQMMGNVNVGDNVVMMLAKGEDGIYAVKALMPEE
;
A
#
# COMPACT_ATOMS: atom_id res chain seq x y z
N MET A 1 -2.35 32.19 13.32
CA MET A 1 -1.85 31.63 12.04
C MET A 1 -2.46 30.25 11.92
N ASP A 2 -3.24 30.07 10.88
CA ASP A 2 -3.94 28.83 10.55
C ASP A 2 -2.90 27.75 10.17
N HIS A 3 -2.95 26.60 10.83
CA HIS A 3 -2.08 25.45 10.54
C HIS A 3 -2.94 24.35 9.92
N SER A 4 -3.52 24.63 8.74
CA SER A 4 -4.24 23.66 7.90
C SER A 4 -3.32 22.66 7.19
N ASP A 5 -2.22 22.24 7.79
CA ASP A 5 -1.18 21.45 7.11
C ASP A 5 -0.67 20.30 7.97
N MET A 6 -1.56 19.34 8.27
CA MET A 6 -1.19 18.05 8.88
C MET A 6 -2.17 16.94 8.45
N ALA A 7 -2.45 16.79 7.15
CA ALA A 7 -3.12 15.58 6.63
C ALA A 7 -2.11 14.44 6.35
N MET A 8 -0.92 14.50 6.95
CA MET A 8 0.21 13.60 6.71
C MET A 8 0.78 13.01 8.02
N ASP A 9 0.08 13.15 9.15
CA ASP A 9 0.59 12.71 10.47
C ASP A 9 0.10 11.31 10.90
N GLU A 10 -0.83 10.68 10.17
CA GLU A 10 -1.40 9.37 10.55
C GLU A 10 -0.72 8.15 9.89
N MET A 11 0.28 8.35 9.02
CA MET A 11 0.91 7.24 8.27
C MET A 11 2.42 7.12 8.41
N MET A 12 3.01 7.78 9.41
CA MET A 12 4.37 7.44 9.85
C MET A 12 4.32 6.17 10.71
N ILE A 13 3.84 5.05 10.16
CA ILE A 13 4.10 3.74 10.76
C ILE A 13 5.61 3.52 10.60
N GLU A 14 6.36 3.60 11.69
CA GLU A 14 7.80 3.32 11.68
C GLU A 14 8.05 1.95 11.02
N GLY A 15 8.76 1.96 9.88
CA GLY A 15 9.07 0.76 9.12
C GLY A 15 8.07 0.39 8.01
N ALA A 16 7.04 1.22 7.75
CA ALA A 16 6.21 1.04 6.57
C ALA A 16 6.95 1.46 5.29
N VAL A 17 6.68 0.71 4.23
CA VAL A 17 7.35 0.82 2.93
C VAL A 17 6.32 1.25 1.90
N HIS A 18 6.56 2.39 1.28
CA HIS A 18 5.72 2.90 0.21
C HIS A 18 6.28 2.46 -1.14
N THR A 19 5.41 1.93 -2.00
CA THR A 19 5.76 1.59 -3.38
C THR A 19 4.61 1.92 -4.32
N LYS A 20 4.96 2.23 -5.57
CA LYS A 20 3.95 2.31 -6.63
C LYS A 20 3.53 0.92 -7.04
N ALA A 21 2.26 0.78 -7.35
CA ALA A 21 1.67 -0.46 -7.79
C ALA A 21 0.48 -0.18 -8.72
N LYS A 22 0.18 -1.13 -9.59
CA LYS A 22 -1.08 -1.15 -10.34
C LYS A 22 -1.97 -2.25 -9.81
N VAL A 23 -3.23 -1.93 -9.52
CA VAL A 23 -4.21 -2.91 -9.07
C VAL A 23 -4.69 -3.75 -10.25
N ASN A 24 -4.55 -5.07 -10.17
CA ASN A 24 -5.00 -5.99 -11.21
C ASN A 24 -6.32 -6.68 -10.85
N SER A 25 -6.55 -6.98 -9.57
CA SER A 25 -7.80 -7.54 -9.06
C SER A 25 -7.86 -7.48 -7.53
N PHE A 26 -9.06 -7.58 -6.97
CA PHE A 26 -9.29 -7.78 -5.53
C PHE A 26 -9.75 -9.21 -5.27
N GLY A 27 -9.21 -9.83 -4.23
CA GLY A 27 -9.59 -11.14 -3.72
C GLY A 27 -10.17 -11.05 -2.31
N GLU A 28 -10.48 -12.20 -1.70
CA GLU A 28 -10.91 -12.25 -0.30
C GLU A 28 -9.72 -11.98 0.63
N GLY A 29 -9.61 -10.73 1.11
CA GLY A 29 -8.52 -10.31 2.01
C GLY A 29 -7.16 -10.15 1.31
N THR A 30 -7.12 -10.13 -0.01
CA THR A 30 -5.91 -9.92 -0.80
C THR A 30 -6.18 -8.95 -1.95
N VAL A 31 -5.11 -8.35 -2.47
CA VAL A 31 -5.13 -7.53 -3.67
C VAL A 31 -4.01 -7.99 -4.59
N ASN A 32 -4.36 -8.33 -5.84
CA ASN A 32 -3.36 -8.62 -6.85
C ASN A 32 -2.82 -7.30 -7.39
N VAL A 33 -1.52 -7.09 -7.27
CA VAL A 33 -0.86 -5.87 -7.72
C VAL A 33 0.38 -6.17 -8.53
N SER A 34 0.64 -5.31 -9.51
CA SER A 34 1.94 -5.22 -10.18
C SER A 34 2.69 -4.05 -9.56
N HIS A 35 3.63 -4.32 -8.65
CA HIS A 35 4.38 -3.28 -7.96
C HIS A 35 5.76 -3.05 -8.59
N ASP A 36 6.25 -1.83 -8.48
CA ASP A 36 7.61 -1.44 -8.84
C ASP A 36 8.65 -2.07 -7.89
N PRO A 37 9.95 -2.08 -8.23
CA PRO A 37 10.95 -2.61 -7.33
C PRO A 37 10.91 -1.88 -5.99
N ILE A 38 11.11 -2.63 -4.90
CA ILE A 38 11.09 -2.12 -3.53
C ILE A 38 12.48 -2.37 -2.90
N PRO A 39 13.47 -1.48 -3.16
CA PRO A 39 14.84 -1.67 -2.68
C PRO A 39 14.95 -1.76 -1.16
N ALA A 40 14.06 -1.08 -0.44
CA ALA A 40 14.04 -1.06 1.03
C ALA A 40 13.90 -2.46 1.65
N ILE A 41 13.26 -3.40 0.94
CA ILE A 41 13.04 -4.79 1.39
C ILE A 41 13.63 -5.82 0.42
N GLY A 42 14.36 -5.36 -0.61
CA GLY A 42 15.02 -6.20 -1.60
C GLY A 42 14.08 -6.91 -2.57
N TRP A 43 12.83 -6.46 -2.72
CA TRP A 43 11.88 -7.08 -3.64
C TRP A 43 12.04 -6.49 -5.06
N PRO A 44 12.10 -7.32 -6.12
CA PRO A 44 12.10 -6.84 -7.49
C PRO A 44 10.72 -6.31 -7.89
N ALA A 45 10.61 -5.67 -9.06
CA ALA A 45 9.29 -5.44 -9.66
C ALA A 45 8.64 -6.79 -9.94
N MET A 46 7.44 -7.02 -9.41
CA MET A 46 6.72 -8.25 -9.62
C MET A 46 5.21 -8.07 -9.50
N THR A 47 4.49 -9.07 -10.02
CA THR A 47 3.04 -9.15 -9.92
C THR A 47 2.69 -10.30 -8.98
N MET A 48 1.97 -10.00 -7.91
CA MET A 48 1.59 -11.00 -6.91
C MET A 48 0.36 -10.57 -6.12
N ASP A 49 -0.24 -11.54 -5.43
CA ASP A 49 -1.29 -11.30 -4.45
C ASP A 49 -0.67 -10.84 -3.13
N MET A 50 -0.97 -9.61 -2.74
CA MET A 50 -0.55 -9.05 -1.47
C MET A 50 -1.69 -9.17 -0.45
N PRO A 51 -1.41 -9.65 0.78
CA PRO A 51 -2.43 -9.70 1.82
C PRO A 51 -2.80 -8.28 2.24
N LEU A 52 -4.10 -8.02 2.39
CA LEU A 52 -4.61 -6.80 3.01
C LEU A 52 -4.60 -7.00 4.52
N ALA A 53 -4.10 -6.02 5.26
CA ALA A 53 -4.24 -6.02 6.70
C ALA A 53 -5.73 -5.87 7.08
N GLU A 54 -6.13 -6.39 8.25
CA GLU A 54 -7.54 -6.30 8.71
C GLU A 54 -8.02 -4.84 8.87
N ASP A 55 -7.09 -3.94 9.15
CA ASP A 55 -7.25 -2.49 9.30
C ASP A 55 -6.79 -1.72 8.05
N ALA A 56 -6.72 -2.36 6.88
CA ALA A 56 -6.28 -1.71 5.65
C ALA A 56 -7.18 -0.53 5.27
N GLN A 57 -6.57 0.63 5.01
CA GLN A 57 -7.26 1.86 4.67
C GLN A 57 -7.21 2.15 3.16
N MET A 58 -8.37 2.35 2.55
CA MET A 58 -8.47 2.81 1.16
C MET A 58 -8.66 4.33 1.17
N MET A 59 -7.63 5.10 0.81
CA MET A 59 -7.68 6.57 0.86
C MET A 59 -8.36 7.21 -0.37
N GLY A 60 -9.39 6.56 -0.89
CA GLY A 60 -10.09 7.00 -2.09
C GLY A 60 -10.77 5.85 -2.83
N ASN A 61 -11.26 6.15 -4.04
CA ASN A 61 -11.84 5.16 -4.93
C ASN A 61 -10.75 4.43 -5.72
N VAL A 62 -10.25 3.33 -5.16
CA VAL A 62 -9.32 2.44 -5.85
C VAL A 62 -10.09 1.40 -6.66
N ASN A 63 -9.89 1.40 -7.97
CA ASN A 63 -10.50 0.43 -8.89
C ASN A 63 -9.43 -0.47 -9.52
N VAL A 64 -9.90 -1.56 -10.11
CA VAL A 64 -9.04 -2.42 -10.93
C VAL A 64 -8.55 -1.66 -12.15
N GLY A 65 -7.23 -1.70 -12.39
CA GLY A 65 -6.55 -0.98 -13.45
C GLY A 65 -5.87 0.31 -12.98
N ASP A 66 -6.20 0.81 -11.79
CA ASP A 66 -5.66 2.05 -11.27
C ASP A 66 -4.22 1.89 -10.80
N ASN A 67 -3.43 2.94 -11.02
CA ASN A 67 -2.14 3.09 -10.39
C ASN A 67 -2.36 3.65 -8.98
N VAL A 68 -1.70 3.04 -8.01
CA VAL A 68 -1.83 3.36 -6.59
C VAL A 68 -0.46 3.46 -5.93
N VAL A 69 -0.36 4.29 -4.90
CA VAL A 69 0.68 4.19 -3.89
C VAL A 69 0.21 3.20 -2.83
N MET A 70 0.95 2.11 -2.71
CA MET A 70 0.71 1.04 -1.75
C MET A 70 1.63 1.22 -0.55
N MET A 71 1.05 1.22 0.64
CA MET A 71 1.77 1.20 1.92
C MET A 71 1.82 -0.23 2.44
N LEU A 72 3.03 -0.77 2.55
CA LEU A 72 3.30 -2.09 3.12
C LEU A 72 3.81 -1.95 4.55
N ALA A 73 3.29 -2.73 5.47
CA ALA A 73 3.85 -2.87 6.80
C ALA A 73 4.18 -4.33 7.09
N LYS A 74 5.27 -4.56 7.82
CA LYS A 74 5.65 -5.89 8.27
C LYS A 74 4.84 -6.24 9.52
N GLY A 75 4.06 -7.31 9.44
CA GLY A 75 3.35 -7.87 10.59
C GLY A 75 4.29 -8.52 11.60
N GLU A 76 3.75 -8.89 12.76
CA GLU A 76 4.48 -9.62 13.81
C GLU A 76 4.95 -11.02 13.35
N ASP A 77 4.26 -11.60 12.37
CA ASP A 77 4.61 -12.83 11.67
C ASP A 77 5.79 -12.66 10.69
N GLY A 78 6.21 -11.42 10.47
CA GLY A 78 7.28 -11.04 9.54
C GLY A 78 6.85 -10.94 8.08
N ILE A 79 5.55 -11.06 7.79
CA ILE A 79 4.99 -10.95 6.45
C ILE A 79 4.60 -9.49 6.17
N TYR A 80 4.86 -9.02 4.94
CA TYR A 80 4.41 -7.69 4.54
C TYR A 80 2.95 -7.75 4.07
N ALA A 81 2.12 -6.88 4.65
CA ALA A 81 0.72 -6.71 4.27
C ALA A 81 0.45 -5.26 3.88
N VAL A 82 -0.54 -5.07 3.02
CA VAL A 82 -1.01 -3.76 2.57
C VAL A 82 -1.82 -3.12 3.71
N LYS A 83 -1.29 -2.02 4.24
CA LYS A 83 -1.97 -1.19 5.25
C LYS A 83 -2.76 -0.05 4.63
N ALA A 84 -2.34 0.45 3.48
CA ALA A 84 -3.10 1.47 2.77
C ALA A 84 -2.90 1.40 1.26
N LEU A 85 -3.94 1.76 0.52
CA LEU A 85 -3.88 2.03 -0.92
C LEU A 85 -4.40 3.44 -1.18
N MET A 86 -3.64 4.20 -1.95
CA MET A 86 -4.00 5.55 -2.40
C MET A 86 -3.92 5.61 -3.92
N PRO A 87 -4.97 6.04 -4.64
CA PRO A 87 -4.89 6.23 -6.08
C PRO A 87 -3.88 7.33 -6.44
N GLU A 88 -3.05 7.09 -7.46
CA GLU A 88 -2.30 8.15 -8.14
C GLU A 88 -3.25 8.79 -9.17
N GLU A 89 -3.78 9.98 -8.86
CA GLU A 89 -4.64 10.77 -9.75
C GLU A 89 -3.96 11.15 -11.09
#